data_AF-A0AAD7R8F7-F1
#
_entry.id   AF-A0AAD7R8F7-F1
#
_cell.length_a   1.000
_cell.length_b   1.000
_cell.length_c   1.000
_cell.angle_alpha   90.00
_cell.angle_beta   90.00
_cell.angle_gamma   90.00
#
_symmetry.space_group_name_H-M   'P 1'
#
loop_
_entity.id
_entity.type
_entity.pdbx_description
1 polymer ?
#
loop_
_entity_poly.entity_id
_entity_poly.type
_entity_poly.pdbx_seq_one_letter_code
_entity_poly.pdbx_strand_id
1 'polypeptide(L)'
;MTGKQLVTGGSCGLHTLHNAFMCGFVAWGLDRLLKAMHTLFNIVPARREDCMQVTRSSVFPLSFSAHRWGENLPVVERALAVWPSLLIYMEAVRTKKVPNPGTGSYDTIAAAIKDPLILAKLHFYMAIARTFTPFLKRYQTDEPVMPFLGRDLAQFLKSLLRRSIKRELLQDATTVQLTRLDIAERKNCVRLQDVDIGLGAESILKSTKGERTALEFRTECAQGLSNMVLKGQEKSPLKYPVKLLILSHGQASVERGFSVNKEVETTNIMGDTVVARWLVCDYVALHGGVTKVPLTKELLKSVEAARTRYCDYLTEERRKKEFEAKARKRKAAEDDLEELRKRKKTILEVSQGLAREADKTAEEAEAKSGTKMAELISKSNILRKGRKKKFAELEIIEKEIEAKGAELRKIE
;
A
#
# COMPACT_ATOMS: atom_id res chain seq x y z
N MET A 1 32.03 -12.57 35.91
CA MET A 1 31.70 -13.21 34.62
C MET A 1 31.21 -12.13 33.65
N THR A 2 32.10 -11.64 32.79
CA THR A 2 31.77 -10.69 31.70
C THR A 2 31.16 -11.46 30.52
N GLY A 3 29.94 -11.96 30.71
CA GLY A 3 29.19 -12.67 29.68
C GLY A 3 28.61 -11.70 28.64
N LYS A 4 28.76 -12.01 27.35
CA LYS A 4 28.05 -11.31 26.27
C LYS A 4 26.54 -11.58 26.46
N GLN A 5 25.74 -10.52 26.65
CA GLN A 5 24.30 -10.64 26.85
C GLN A 5 23.56 -10.37 25.54
N LEU A 6 22.57 -11.21 25.22
CA LEU A 6 21.66 -10.97 24.10
C LEU A 6 20.72 -9.81 24.45
N VAL A 7 20.65 -8.82 23.57
CA VAL A 7 19.70 -7.71 23.67
C VAL A 7 18.60 -7.93 22.65
N THR A 8 17.38 -8.16 23.11
CA THR A 8 16.21 -8.20 22.23
C THR A 8 15.88 -6.77 21.80
N GLY A 9 15.86 -6.51 20.49
CA GLY A 9 15.50 -5.20 19.93
C GLY A 9 14.06 -4.75 20.22
N GLY A 10 13.23 -5.62 20.80
CA GLY A 10 11.86 -5.33 21.18
C GLY A 10 10.94 -5.10 19.97
N SER A 11 9.87 -4.33 20.18
CA SER A 11 8.95 -3.93 19.12
C SER A 11 9.64 -3.09 18.04
N CYS A 12 9.02 -3.00 16.86
CA CYS A 12 9.57 -2.27 15.72
C CYS A 12 9.93 -0.81 16.09
N GLY A 13 11.23 -0.51 16.17
CA GLY A 13 11.76 0.80 16.58
C GLY A 13 11.33 1.97 15.67
N LEU A 14 10.88 1.68 14.44
CA LEU A 14 10.28 2.67 13.55
C LEU A 14 8.95 3.21 14.09
N HIS A 15 8.14 2.40 14.78
CA HIS A 15 6.91 2.90 15.42
C HIS A 15 7.24 3.92 16.50
N THR A 16 8.33 3.73 17.26
CA THR A 16 8.80 4.74 18.22
C THR A 16 9.12 6.05 17.51
N LEU A 17 9.77 6.03 16.35
CA LEU A 17 10.08 7.24 15.58
C LEU A 17 8.83 7.91 14.99
N HIS A 18 7.86 7.14 14.48
CA HIS A 18 6.59 7.72 14.03
C HIS A 18 5.80 8.37 15.18
N ASN A 19 5.78 7.72 16.35
CA ASN A 19 5.14 8.29 17.55
C ASN A 19 5.90 9.51 18.06
N ALA A 20 7.23 9.47 18.05
CA ALA A 20 8.06 10.61 18.41
C ALA A 20 7.79 11.80 17.50
N PHE A 21 7.76 11.58 16.19
CA PHE A 21 7.41 12.61 15.21
C PHE A 21 6.01 13.19 15.50
N MET A 22 5.01 12.34 15.73
CA MET A 22 3.65 12.77 16.06
C MET A 22 3.63 13.71 17.28
N CYS A 23 4.34 13.37 18.36
CA CYS A 23 4.36 14.15 19.61
C CYS A 23 4.78 15.62 19.42
N GLY A 24 5.54 15.95 18.38
CA GLY A 24 5.91 17.33 18.11
C GLY A 24 4.85 18.18 17.38
N PHE A 25 3.76 17.57 16.91
CA PHE A 25 2.72 18.25 16.12
C PHE A 25 1.30 18.12 16.68
N VAL A 26 1.09 17.30 17.72
CA VAL A 26 -0.26 17.02 18.28
C VAL A 26 -1.03 18.30 18.60
N ALA A 27 -0.36 19.31 19.18
CA ALA A 27 -0.99 20.56 19.60
C ALA A 27 -1.58 21.38 18.44
N TRP A 28 -1.11 21.17 17.21
CA TRP A 28 -1.54 21.96 16.05
C TRP A 28 -2.71 21.35 15.28
N GLY A 29 -3.10 20.10 15.57
CA GLY A 29 -4.21 19.43 14.89
C GLY A 29 -4.02 19.32 13.36
N LEU A 30 -2.78 19.31 12.86
CA LEU A 30 -2.49 19.28 11.43
C LEU A 30 -3.03 18.01 10.74
N ASP A 31 -3.16 16.91 11.46
CA ASP A 31 -3.75 15.68 10.93
C ASP A 31 -5.22 15.86 10.57
N ARG A 32 -5.97 16.62 11.38
CA ARG A 32 -7.38 16.92 11.10
C ARG A 32 -7.50 17.76 9.83
N LEU A 33 -6.64 18.77 9.68
CA LEU A 33 -6.59 19.59 8.47
C LEU A 33 -6.24 18.76 7.23
N LEU A 34 -5.15 18.00 7.26
CA LEU A 34 -4.69 17.22 6.10
C LEU A 34 -5.70 16.15 5.69
N LYS A 35 -6.35 15.48 6.67
CA LYS A 35 -7.47 14.57 6.41
C LYS A 35 -8.66 15.32 5.80
N ALA A 36 -9.06 16.46 6.35
CA ALA A 36 -10.18 17.26 5.84
C ALA A 36 -9.96 17.71 4.39
N MET A 37 -8.74 18.16 4.06
CA MET A 37 -8.37 18.54 2.68
C MET A 37 -8.59 17.38 1.69
N HIS A 38 -8.19 16.17 2.06
CA HIS A 38 -8.41 14.99 1.23
C HIS A 38 -9.89 14.59 1.17
N THR A 39 -10.53 14.42 2.32
CA THR A 39 -11.93 13.97 2.46
C THR A 39 -12.91 14.89 1.73
N LEU A 40 -12.64 16.20 1.70
CA LEU A 40 -13.46 17.15 0.97
C LEU A 40 -13.61 16.78 -0.52
N PHE A 41 -12.56 16.26 -1.16
CA PHE A 41 -12.58 15.90 -2.58
C PHE A 41 -12.52 14.40 -2.86
N ASN A 42 -12.38 13.56 -1.83
CA ASN A 42 -12.27 12.13 -2.00
C ASN A 42 -13.63 11.52 -2.33
N ILE A 43 -13.71 10.73 -3.41
CA ILE A 43 -14.93 10.01 -3.85
C ILE A 43 -16.12 10.95 -4.11
N VAL A 44 -15.89 12.25 -4.36
CA VAL A 44 -16.96 13.19 -4.72
C VAL A 44 -16.64 13.89 -6.05
N PRO A 45 -17.04 13.28 -7.18
CA PRO A 45 -16.76 13.81 -8.53
C PRO A 45 -17.30 15.23 -8.75
N ALA A 46 -18.53 15.51 -8.33
CA ALA A 46 -19.15 16.83 -8.50
C ALA A 46 -18.31 17.96 -7.88
N ARG A 47 -17.81 17.77 -6.65
CA ARG A 47 -16.96 18.78 -6.00
C ARG A 47 -15.59 18.92 -6.66
N ARG A 48 -15.06 17.84 -7.25
CA ARG A 48 -13.83 17.91 -8.03
C ARG A 48 -14.03 18.70 -9.31
N GLU A 49 -15.15 18.47 -9.99
CA GLU A 49 -15.55 19.22 -11.19
C GLU A 49 -15.71 20.71 -10.88
N ASP A 50 -16.47 21.06 -9.84
CA ASP A 50 -16.64 22.43 -9.37
C ASP A 50 -15.28 23.10 -9.09
N CYS A 51 -14.41 22.41 -8.35
CA CYS A 51 -13.07 22.91 -8.03
C CYS A 51 -12.22 23.09 -9.28
N MET A 52 -12.23 22.14 -10.21
CA MET A 52 -11.51 22.24 -11.49
C MET A 52 -12.02 23.40 -12.33
N GLN A 53 -13.33 23.66 -12.33
CA GLN A 53 -13.93 24.75 -13.07
C GLN A 53 -13.48 26.12 -12.54
N VAL A 54 -13.44 26.30 -11.22
CA VAL A 54 -13.07 27.60 -10.62
C VAL A 54 -11.56 27.82 -10.50
N THR A 55 -10.78 26.75 -10.29
CA THR A 55 -9.32 26.85 -10.09
C THR A 55 -8.49 26.59 -11.33
N ARG A 56 -9.08 25.95 -12.36
CA ARG A 56 -8.36 25.41 -13.54
C ARG A 56 -7.27 24.39 -13.21
N SER A 57 -7.28 23.82 -12.01
CA SER A 57 -6.31 22.83 -11.53
C SER A 57 -6.95 21.46 -11.36
N SER A 58 -6.28 20.41 -11.84
CA SER A 58 -6.66 18.99 -11.64
C SER A 58 -5.87 18.32 -10.50
N VAL A 59 -5.16 19.11 -9.70
CA VAL A 59 -4.28 18.64 -8.62
C VAL A 59 -5.05 18.68 -7.30
N PHE A 60 -5.17 17.52 -6.62
CA PHE A 60 -5.94 17.38 -5.37
C PHE A 60 -5.09 16.89 -4.19
N PRO A 61 -5.56 17.07 -2.94
CA PRO A 61 -4.86 16.62 -1.73
C PRO A 61 -4.75 15.09 -1.63
N LEU A 62 -3.64 14.61 -1.05
CA LEU A 62 -3.39 13.19 -0.80
C LEU A 62 -3.93 12.75 0.58
N SER A 63 -4.20 11.46 0.72
CA SER A 63 -4.65 10.87 1.99
C SER A 63 -3.55 10.89 3.05
N PHE A 64 -3.91 11.26 4.28
CA PHE A 64 -3.01 11.32 5.43
C PHE A 64 -3.09 10.04 6.27
N SER A 65 -1.95 9.41 6.57
CA SER A 65 -1.89 8.24 7.46
C SER A 65 -1.64 8.64 8.91
N ALA A 66 -2.61 8.36 9.80
CA ALA A 66 -2.50 8.63 11.23
C ALA A 66 -1.49 7.71 11.96
N HIS A 67 -1.17 6.55 11.38
CA HIS A 67 -0.21 5.61 11.97
C HIS A 67 1.23 5.88 11.52
N ARG A 68 1.43 6.62 10.42
CA ARG A 68 2.72 6.80 9.77
C ARG A 68 3.06 8.27 9.54
N TRP A 69 3.08 9.05 10.63
CA TRP A 69 3.27 10.50 10.54
C TRP A 69 4.52 10.90 9.73
N GLY A 70 5.69 10.34 10.04
CA GLY A 70 6.92 10.60 9.31
C GLY A 70 6.93 10.24 7.81
N GLU A 71 5.99 9.42 7.32
CA GLU A 71 5.86 9.09 5.88
C GLU A 71 4.96 10.07 5.12
N ASN A 72 4.23 10.95 5.81
CA ASN A 72 3.30 11.90 5.17
C ASN A 72 4.00 13.12 4.54
N LEU A 73 5.31 13.08 4.29
CA LEU A 73 6.02 14.16 3.58
C LEU A 73 5.36 14.50 2.23
N PRO A 74 5.03 13.53 1.35
CA PRO A 74 4.35 13.84 0.09
C PRO A 74 2.96 14.44 0.28
N VAL A 75 2.27 14.11 1.39
CA VAL A 75 0.94 14.62 1.71
C VAL A 75 1.02 16.11 2.04
N VAL A 76 2.00 16.52 2.83
CA VAL A 76 2.20 17.93 3.20
C VAL A 76 2.74 18.73 2.01
N GLU A 77 3.64 18.17 1.21
CA GLU A 77 4.10 18.79 -0.04
C GLU A 77 2.92 19.03 -0.99
N ARG A 78 2.03 18.04 -1.15
CA ARG A 78 0.80 18.22 -1.93
C ARG A 78 -0.13 19.26 -1.32
N ALA A 79 -0.30 19.26 0.00
CA ALA A 79 -1.18 20.20 0.70
C ALA A 79 -0.74 21.65 0.46
N LEU A 80 0.57 21.92 0.57
CA LEU A 80 1.15 23.24 0.27
C LEU A 80 0.95 23.62 -1.21
N ALA A 81 1.14 22.68 -2.15
CA ALA A 81 0.95 22.93 -3.58
C ALA A 81 -0.52 23.22 -3.95
N VAL A 82 -1.47 22.56 -3.29
CA VAL A 82 -2.92 22.73 -3.54
C VAL A 82 -3.50 23.91 -2.77
N TRP A 83 -2.80 24.45 -1.76
CA TRP A 83 -3.31 25.51 -0.89
C TRP A 83 -3.88 26.72 -1.64
N PRO A 84 -3.22 27.30 -2.68
CA PRO A 84 -3.77 28.42 -3.42
C PRO A 84 -5.09 28.08 -4.15
N SER A 85 -5.15 26.90 -4.78
CA SER A 85 -6.37 26.40 -5.42
C SER A 85 -7.50 26.19 -4.40
N LEU A 86 -7.16 25.70 -3.21
CA LEU A 86 -8.13 25.53 -2.13
C LEU A 86 -8.72 26.87 -1.69
N LEU A 87 -7.90 27.92 -1.55
CA LEU A 87 -8.40 29.27 -1.22
C LEU A 87 -9.39 29.79 -2.27
N ILE A 88 -9.11 29.60 -3.56
CA ILE A 88 -10.02 29.98 -4.66
C ILE A 88 -11.33 29.21 -4.57
N TYR A 89 -11.29 27.91 -4.30
CA TYR A 89 -12.49 27.09 -4.14
C TYR A 89 -13.33 27.54 -2.93
N MET A 90 -12.70 27.76 -1.78
CA MET A 90 -13.38 28.23 -0.57
C MET A 90 -14.05 29.60 -0.79
N GLU A 91 -13.39 30.48 -1.53
CA GLU A 91 -13.93 31.79 -1.92
C GLU A 91 -15.10 31.67 -2.91
N ALA A 92 -15.04 30.73 -3.85
CA ALA A 92 -16.14 30.43 -4.76
C ALA A 92 -17.38 29.91 -4.01
N VAL A 93 -17.19 29.06 -2.99
CA VAL A 93 -18.27 28.63 -2.10
C VAL A 93 -18.85 29.82 -1.32
N ARG A 94 -17.98 30.65 -0.73
CA ARG A 94 -18.38 31.84 0.04
C ARG A 94 -19.20 32.83 -0.80
N THR A 95 -18.81 33.03 -2.06
CA THR A 95 -19.49 33.91 -3.03
C THR A 95 -20.65 33.24 -3.76
N LYS A 96 -21.03 32.01 -3.36
CA LYS A 96 -22.13 31.22 -3.93
C LYS A 96 -21.98 30.93 -5.43
N LYS A 97 -20.75 30.92 -5.95
CA LYS A 97 -20.45 30.50 -7.33
C LYS A 97 -20.54 28.98 -7.50
N VAL A 98 -20.29 28.24 -6.42
CA VAL A 98 -20.44 26.78 -6.34
C VAL A 98 -21.22 26.42 -5.07
N PRO A 99 -21.89 25.24 -5.01
CA PRO A 99 -22.65 24.83 -3.84
C PRO A 99 -21.79 24.70 -2.58
N ASN A 100 -22.35 25.02 -1.41
CA ASN A 100 -21.67 24.79 -0.15
C ASN A 100 -21.71 23.28 0.19
N PRO A 101 -20.55 22.63 0.44
CA PRO A 101 -20.51 21.22 0.80
C PRO A 101 -21.25 20.86 2.09
N GLY A 102 -21.38 21.78 3.04
CA GLY A 102 -22.06 21.53 4.33
C GLY A 102 -21.45 20.39 5.16
N THR A 103 -20.13 20.18 5.06
CA THR A 103 -19.43 19.07 5.74
C THR A 103 -18.46 19.59 6.80
N GLY A 104 -18.23 18.80 7.85
CA GLY A 104 -17.21 19.13 8.86
C GLY A 104 -15.78 19.23 8.29
N SER A 105 -15.50 18.62 7.13
CA SER A 105 -14.23 18.82 6.43
C SER A 105 -14.09 20.25 5.88
N TYR A 106 -15.17 20.79 5.33
CA TYR A 106 -15.23 22.19 4.88
C TYR A 106 -15.03 23.15 6.06
N ASP A 107 -15.70 22.91 7.19
CA ASP A 107 -15.59 23.75 8.38
C ASP A 107 -14.17 23.72 8.98
N THR A 108 -13.53 22.54 8.99
CA THR A 108 -12.14 22.38 9.44
C THR A 108 -11.18 23.19 8.58
N ILE A 109 -11.35 23.17 7.26
CA ILE A 109 -10.53 23.96 6.33
C ILE A 109 -10.80 25.45 6.51
N ALA A 110 -12.07 25.85 6.63
CA ALA A 110 -12.45 27.25 6.86
C ALA A 110 -11.86 27.81 8.16
N ALA A 111 -11.80 27.00 9.23
CA ALA A 111 -11.15 27.38 10.48
C ALA A 111 -9.63 27.51 10.30
N ALA A 112 -8.99 26.57 9.60
CA ALA A 112 -7.55 26.59 9.37
C ALA A 112 -7.09 27.79 8.52
N ILE A 113 -7.88 28.23 7.54
CA ILE A 113 -7.58 29.41 6.71
C ILE A 113 -7.51 30.71 7.55
N LYS A 114 -8.20 30.76 8.69
CA LYS A 114 -8.17 31.91 9.60
C LYS A 114 -6.90 31.95 10.46
N ASP A 115 -6.17 30.84 10.58
CA ASP A 115 -4.91 30.78 11.32
C ASP A 115 -3.77 31.37 10.46
N PRO A 116 -3.20 32.54 10.82
CA PRO A 116 -2.15 33.17 10.04
C PRO A 116 -0.86 32.35 9.98
N LEU A 117 -0.67 31.39 10.90
CA LEU A 117 0.52 30.56 11.00
C LEU A 117 0.35 29.18 10.35
N ILE A 118 -0.80 28.86 9.75
CA ILE A 118 -1.06 27.50 9.26
C ILE A 118 -0.05 27.05 8.20
N LEU A 119 0.33 27.95 7.29
CA LEU A 119 1.35 27.67 6.27
C LEU A 119 2.74 27.50 6.90
N ALA A 120 3.07 28.31 7.91
CA ALA A 120 4.33 28.17 8.66
C ALA A 120 4.39 26.79 9.37
N LYS A 121 3.29 26.36 9.99
CA LYS A 121 3.16 25.03 10.62
C LYS A 121 3.34 23.89 9.61
N LEU A 122 2.74 23.97 8.42
CA LEU A 122 2.91 22.99 7.35
C LEU A 122 4.35 22.97 6.81
N HIS A 123 4.98 24.13 6.62
CA HIS A 123 6.38 24.21 6.20
C HIS A 123 7.34 23.66 7.26
N PHE A 124 7.09 23.92 8.54
CA PHE A 124 7.87 23.35 9.63
C PHE A 124 7.72 21.83 9.67
N TYR A 125 6.48 21.30 9.55
CA TYR A 125 6.24 19.87 9.41
C TYR A 125 7.08 19.26 8.29
N MET A 126 7.04 19.87 7.10
CA MET A 126 7.79 19.43 5.93
C MET A 126 9.31 19.41 6.20
N ALA A 127 9.85 20.43 6.87
CA ALA A 127 11.28 20.49 7.22
C ALA A 127 11.71 19.36 8.17
N ILE A 128 10.88 19.05 9.17
CA ILE A 128 11.16 17.94 10.09
C ILE A 128 10.97 16.60 9.38
N ALA A 129 9.92 16.41 8.59
CA ALA A 129 9.67 15.18 7.84
C ALA A 129 10.83 14.83 6.90
N ARG A 130 11.44 15.84 6.25
CA ARG A 130 12.66 15.67 5.44
C ARG A 130 13.87 15.19 6.25
N THR A 131 13.92 15.49 7.55
CA THR A 131 14.97 15.00 8.45
C THR A 131 14.75 13.52 8.80
N PHE A 132 13.50 13.08 8.97
CA PHE A 132 13.14 11.69 9.27
C PHE A 132 13.19 10.77 8.05
N THR A 133 12.84 11.26 6.87
CA THR A 133 12.63 10.45 5.66
C THR A 133 13.82 9.57 5.28
N PRO A 134 15.09 10.05 5.24
CA PRO A 134 16.22 9.20 4.88
C PRO A 134 16.44 8.05 5.84
N PHE A 135 16.24 8.29 7.14
CA PHE A 135 16.36 7.26 8.16
C PHE A 135 15.24 6.22 8.01
N LEU A 136 13.97 6.66 7.93
CA LEU A 136 12.84 5.75 7.77
C LEU A 136 12.98 4.87 6.53
N LYS A 137 13.30 5.46 5.37
CA LYS A 137 13.52 4.72 4.11
C LYS A 137 14.63 3.67 4.22
N ARG A 138 15.75 4.01 4.88
CA ARG A 138 16.88 3.08 5.04
C ARG A 138 16.54 1.88 5.91
N TYR A 139 15.69 2.05 6.92
CA TYR A 139 15.34 1.00 7.88
C TYR A 139 13.99 0.31 7.57
N GLN A 140 13.27 0.76 6.56
CA GLN A 140 12.08 0.12 5.97
C GLN A 140 12.46 -0.72 4.75
N THR A 141 13.41 -1.64 4.92
CA THR A 141 13.94 -2.51 3.86
C THR A 141 14.14 -3.93 4.39
N ASP A 142 14.16 -4.91 3.49
CA ASP A 142 14.50 -6.30 3.81
C ASP A 142 16.02 -6.54 3.83
N GLU A 143 16.83 -5.53 3.47
CA GLU A 143 18.29 -5.59 3.55
C GLU A 143 18.78 -5.65 5.02
N PRO A 144 19.93 -6.31 5.30
CA PRO A 144 20.48 -6.45 6.65
C PRO A 144 21.15 -5.16 7.15
N VAL A 145 20.37 -4.09 7.32
CA VAL A 145 20.85 -2.74 7.69
C VAL A 145 21.04 -2.53 9.19
N MET A 146 20.57 -3.46 10.03
CA MET A 146 20.64 -3.39 11.49
C MET A 146 22.04 -3.15 12.08
N PRO A 147 23.16 -3.69 11.52
CA PRO A 147 24.50 -3.37 12.01
C PRO A 147 24.84 -1.88 11.99
N PHE A 148 24.19 -1.10 11.13
CA PHE A 148 24.43 0.35 11.01
C PHE A 148 23.53 1.19 11.93
N LEU A 149 22.55 0.58 12.61
CA LEU A 149 21.50 1.26 13.38
C LEU A 149 22.05 2.22 14.42
N GLY A 150 23.05 1.80 15.20
CA GLY A 150 23.63 2.64 16.24
C GLY A 150 24.26 3.92 15.69
N ARG A 151 25.04 3.80 14.62
CA ARG A 151 25.70 4.94 13.97
C ARG A 151 24.67 5.88 13.34
N ASP A 152 23.76 5.32 12.55
CA ASP A 152 22.78 6.11 11.79
C ASP A 152 21.78 6.80 12.72
N LEU A 153 21.33 6.13 13.79
CA LEU A 153 20.40 6.72 14.75
C LEU A 153 21.04 7.86 15.53
N ALA A 154 22.33 7.74 15.88
CA ALA A 154 23.07 8.83 16.52
C ALA A 154 23.20 10.04 15.58
N GLN A 155 23.51 9.80 14.30
CA GLN A 155 23.58 10.88 13.29
C GLN A 155 22.22 11.53 13.05
N PHE A 156 21.15 10.74 13.02
CA PHE A 156 19.78 11.24 12.92
C PHE A 156 19.40 12.13 14.12
N LEU A 157 19.64 11.67 15.35
CA LEU A 157 19.39 12.47 16.55
C LEU A 157 20.21 13.76 16.56
N LYS A 158 21.50 13.72 16.18
CA LYS A 158 22.33 14.93 16.03
C LYS A 158 21.69 15.93 15.04
N SER A 159 21.19 15.45 13.90
CA SER A 159 20.53 16.32 12.91
C SER A 159 19.25 16.97 13.44
N LEU A 160 18.47 16.27 14.25
CA LEU A 160 17.27 16.82 14.88
C LEU A 160 17.63 17.83 15.99
N LEU A 161 18.56 17.47 16.87
CA LEU A 161 19.04 18.29 17.99
C LEU A 161 19.68 19.61 17.54
N ARG A 162 20.43 19.60 16.43
CA ARG A 162 21.09 20.81 15.88
C ARG A 162 20.13 21.95 15.58
N ARG A 163 18.82 21.70 15.47
CA ARG A 163 17.80 22.72 15.20
C ARG A 163 17.49 23.59 16.41
N SER A 164 17.65 23.08 17.62
CA SER A 164 17.28 23.78 18.87
C SER A 164 18.35 23.75 19.96
N ILE A 165 19.42 22.97 19.79
CA ILE A 165 20.50 22.82 20.78
C ILE A 165 21.81 23.39 20.26
N LYS A 166 22.58 24.01 21.17
CA LYS A 166 23.88 24.63 20.84
C LYS A 166 24.83 23.61 20.24
N ARG A 167 25.53 24.03 19.17
CA ARG A 167 26.42 23.17 18.39
C ARG A 167 27.58 22.59 19.21
N GLU A 168 28.09 23.36 20.17
CA GLU A 168 29.17 22.96 21.09
C GLU A 168 28.84 21.68 21.88
N LEU A 169 27.57 21.50 22.28
CA LEU A 169 27.13 20.31 23.03
C LEU A 169 27.00 19.06 22.17
N LEU A 170 27.04 19.18 20.83
CA LEU A 170 26.77 18.09 19.89
C LEU A 170 28.01 17.57 19.15
N GLN A 171 29.08 18.37 19.05
CA GLN A 171 30.30 18.01 18.31
C GLN A 171 30.97 16.79 18.95
N ASP A 172 31.24 16.84 20.25
CA ASP A 172 31.96 15.80 20.99
C ASP A 172 31.06 14.80 21.73
N ALA A 173 29.73 14.93 21.55
CA ALA A 173 28.77 14.05 22.20
C ALA A 173 28.88 12.60 21.70
N THR A 174 29.15 11.69 22.63
CA THR A 174 29.05 10.24 22.47
C THR A 174 27.59 9.80 22.29
N THR A 175 27.37 8.59 21.75
CA THR A 175 26.02 8.03 21.55
C THR A 175 25.20 7.99 22.84
N VAL A 176 25.83 7.64 23.97
CA VAL A 176 25.17 7.60 25.29
C VAL A 176 24.84 9.01 25.78
N GLN A 177 25.75 9.97 25.62
CA GLN A 177 25.50 11.37 26.01
C GLN A 177 24.31 11.96 25.23
N LEU A 178 24.17 11.67 23.93
CA LEU A 178 23.00 12.10 23.14
C LEU A 178 21.67 11.59 23.70
N THR A 179 21.66 10.40 24.32
CA THR A 179 20.43 9.85 24.93
C THR A 179 20.08 10.43 26.29
N ARG A 180 21.04 11.09 26.95
CA ARG A 180 20.90 11.66 28.30
C ARG A 180 20.90 13.17 28.30
N LEU A 181 21.09 13.79 27.13
CA LEU A 181 21.13 15.23 27.00
C LEU A 181 19.79 15.82 27.44
N ASP A 182 19.83 16.68 28.45
CA ASP A 182 18.67 17.43 28.87
C ASP A 182 18.36 18.53 27.84
N ILE A 183 17.23 18.34 27.18
CA ILE A 183 16.69 19.18 26.10
C ILE A 183 15.59 20.13 26.58
N ALA A 184 15.22 20.08 27.86
CA ALA A 184 14.35 21.06 28.50
C ALA A 184 15.16 22.20 29.14
N GLU A 185 16.42 21.95 29.45
CA GLU A 185 17.33 22.88 30.08
C GLU A 185 17.72 24.05 29.14
N ARG A 186 17.27 25.27 29.47
CA ARG A 186 17.37 26.46 28.60
C ARG A 186 18.81 26.85 28.28
N LYS A 187 19.77 26.58 29.19
CA LYS A 187 21.20 26.84 28.95
C LYS A 187 21.78 26.01 27.79
N ASN A 188 21.18 24.86 27.48
CA ASN A 188 21.63 23.97 26.40
C ASN A 188 21.03 24.35 25.05
N CYS A 189 19.89 25.06 25.07
CA CYS A 189 19.18 25.48 23.87
C CYS A 189 19.82 26.70 23.21
N VAL A 190 19.63 26.83 21.90
CA VAL A 190 19.93 28.08 21.18
C VAL A 190 18.94 29.18 21.61
N ARG A 191 19.25 30.44 21.31
CA ARG A 191 18.30 31.53 21.54
C ARG A 191 17.06 31.26 20.68
N LEU A 192 15.88 31.66 21.17
CA LEU A 192 14.61 31.39 20.46
C LEU A 192 14.63 31.88 19.00
N GLN A 193 15.28 33.02 18.72
CA GLN A 193 15.42 33.57 17.38
C GLN A 193 16.28 32.70 16.44
N ASP A 194 17.21 31.92 17.00
CA ASP A 194 18.16 31.08 16.25
C ASP A 194 17.63 29.64 16.06
N VAL A 195 16.42 29.31 16.52
CA VAL A 195 15.80 27.99 16.32
C VAL A 195 15.56 27.76 14.83
N ASP A 196 16.12 26.68 14.27
CA ASP A 196 15.96 26.33 12.85
C ASP A 196 14.59 25.68 12.58
N ILE A 197 13.66 26.53 12.15
CA ILE A 197 12.31 26.15 11.70
C ILE A 197 12.25 25.78 10.19
N GLY A 198 13.38 25.84 9.49
CA GLY A 198 13.48 25.60 8.06
C GLY A 198 13.07 26.78 7.18
N LEU A 199 13.67 26.85 5.99
CA LEU A 199 13.56 27.97 5.06
C LEU A 199 12.11 28.33 4.67
N GLY A 200 11.24 27.33 4.51
CA GLY A 200 9.84 27.55 4.16
C GLY A 200 9.07 28.30 5.26
N ALA A 201 9.23 27.88 6.52
CA ALA A 201 8.55 28.53 7.64
C ALA A 201 9.12 29.94 7.89
N GLU A 202 10.43 30.11 7.75
CA GLU A 202 11.10 31.43 7.79
C GLU A 202 10.52 32.41 6.77
N SER A 203 10.30 31.95 5.53
CA SER A 203 9.73 32.79 4.48
C SER A 203 8.33 33.28 4.84
N ILE A 204 7.49 32.42 5.44
CA ILE A 204 6.13 32.79 5.86
C ILE A 204 6.16 33.75 7.05
N LEU A 205 7.04 33.52 8.03
CA LEU A 205 7.18 34.41 9.18
C LEU A 205 7.62 35.81 8.78
N LYS A 206 8.55 35.94 7.81
CA LYS A 206 8.98 37.25 7.29
C LYS A 206 7.83 38.05 6.68
N SER A 207 6.84 37.37 6.09
CA SER A 207 5.63 38.00 5.55
C SER A 207 4.56 38.29 6.60
N THR A 208 4.69 37.72 7.80
CA THR A 208 3.70 37.88 8.88
C THR A 208 4.05 39.08 9.74
N LYS A 209 3.10 40.02 9.91
CA LYS A 209 3.29 41.20 10.77
C LYS A 209 3.09 40.80 12.23
N GLY A 210 4.15 40.85 13.04
CA GLY A 210 4.06 40.66 14.50
C GLY A 210 5.24 39.88 15.08
N GLU A 211 6.20 40.59 15.65
CA GLU A 211 7.38 40.00 16.29
C GLU A 211 7.02 39.03 17.43
N ARG A 212 6.00 39.38 18.21
CA ARG A 212 5.47 38.53 19.29
C ARG A 212 4.96 37.19 18.77
N THR A 213 4.15 37.19 17.71
CA THR A 213 3.59 35.98 17.11
C THR A 213 4.68 35.09 16.50
N ALA A 214 5.70 35.69 15.88
CA ALA A 214 6.86 34.95 15.39
C ALA A 214 7.63 34.27 16.53
N LEU A 215 7.80 34.96 17.66
CA LEU A 215 8.49 34.41 18.84
C LEU A 215 7.68 33.30 19.52
N GLU A 216 6.35 33.46 19.62
CA GLU A 216 5.43 32.43 20.10
C GLU A 216 5.51 31.17 19.22
N PHE A 217 5.46 31.34 17.89
CA PHE A 217 5.61 30.21 16.96
C PHE A 217 6.97 29.50 17.08
N ARG A 218 8.08 30.24 17.25
CA ARG A 218 9.40 29.62 17.48
C ARG A 218 9.46 28.86 18.80
N THR A 219 8.77 29.35 19.83
CA THR A 219 8.65 28.66 21.12
C THR A 219 7.89 27.34 20.95
N GLU A 220 6.77 27.35 20.22
CA GLU A 220 6.02 26.13 19.89
C GLU A 220 6.87 25.14 19.07
N CYS A 221 7.62 25.62 18.07
CA CYS A 221 8.53 24.78 17.28
C CYS A 221 9.62 24.13 18.15
N ALA A 222 10.25 24.91 19.05
CA ALA A 222 11.27 24.42 19.96
C ALA A 222 10.68 23.36 20.91
N GLN A 223 9.49 23.60 21.47
CA GLN A 223 8.79 22.64 22.31
C GLN A 223 8.46 21.35 21.54
N GLY A 224 7.99 21.48 20.29
CA GLY A 224 7.72 20.36 19.40
C GLY A 224 8.97 19.50 19.17
N LEU A 225 10.11 20.12 18.86
CA LEU A 225 11.40 19.43 18.72
C LEU A 225 11.81 18.70 20.01
N SER A 226 11.70 19.36 21.17
CA SER A 226 12.02 18.74 22.46
C SER A 226 11.13 17.54 22.74
N ASN A 227 9.81 17.63 22.49
CA ASN A 227 8.89 16.51 22.64
C ASN A 227 9.26 15.32 21.74
N MET A 228 9.63 15.58 20.48
CA MET A 228 10.07 14.52 19.56
C MET A 228 11.32 13.82 20.06
N VAL A 229 12.33 14.59 20.49
CA VAL A 229 13.60 14.01 20.95
C VAL A 229 13.41 13.24 22.25
N LEU A 230 12.68 13.80 23.24
CA LEU A 230 12.37 13.10 24.49
C LEU A 230 11.71 11.75 24.21
N LYS A 231 10.70 11.73 23.33
CA LYS A 231 10.00 10.50 22.95
C LYS A 231 10.90 9.51 22.23
N GLY A 232 11.79 9.99 21.36
CA GLY A 232 12.80 9.17 20.71
C GLY A 232 13.83 8.59 21.70
N GLN A 233 14.22 9.35 22.72
CA GLN A 233 15.17 8.94 23.75
C GLN A 233 14.59 7.85 24.68
N GLU A 234 13.28 7.86 25.01
CA GLU A 234 12.64 6.88 25.90
C GLU A 234 13.01 5.42 25.57
N LYS A 235 12.87 5.05 24.29
CA LYS A 235 13.09 3.66 23.81
C LYS A 235 14.31 3.54 22.88
N SER A 236 15.26 4.45 22.97
CA SER A 236 16.43 4.46 22.08
C SER A 236 17.39 3.30 22.39
N PRO A 237 17.79 2.49 21.38
CA PRO A 237 18.80 1.44 21.56
C PRO A 237 20.20 2.00 21.85
N LEU A 238 20.44 3.30 21.61
CA LEU A 238 21.73 3.95 21.89
C LEU A 238 22.08 4.02 23.39
N LYS A 239 21.13 3.71 24.27
CA LYS A 239 21.36 3.61 25.73
C LYS A 239 22.28 2.43 26.10
N TYR A 240 22.44 1.45 25.21
CA TYR A 240 23.18 0.23 25.47
C TYR A 240 24.43 0.14 24.57
N PRO A 241 25.58 -0.34 25.08
CA PRO A 241 26.75 -0.63 24.25
C PRO A 241 26.47 -1.88 23.40
N VAL A 242 26.12 -1.68 22.12
CA VAL A 242 25.58 -2.74 21.25
C VAL A 242 26.68 -3.69 20.75
N LYS A 243 26.54 -5.00 21.02
CA LYS A 243 27.07 -6.10 20.19
C LYS A 243 25.85 -6.92 19.72
N LEU A 244 25.61 -6.95 18.41
CA LEU A 244 24.32 -7.36 17.85
C LEU A 244 24.32 -8.84 17.40
N LEU A 245 23.34 -9.62 17.87
CA LEU A 245 22.90 -10.87 17.23
C LEU A 245 21.52 -10.61 16.62
N ILE A 246 21.34 -10.84 15.32
CA ILE A 246 20.07 -10.65 14.62
C ILE A 246 19.36 -11.99 14.55
N LEU A 247 18.27 -12.15 15.30
CA LEU A 247 17.28 -13.19 15.03
C LEU A 247 16.27 -12.61 14.06
N SER A 248 15.95 -13.32 12.97
CA SER A 248 14.97 -12.90 11.99
C SER A 248 13.59 -12.81 12.63
N HIS A 249 13.22 -11.64 13.15
CA HIS A 249 11.81 -11.34 13.40
C HIS A 249 11.16 -11.17 12.03
N GLY A 250 10.44 -12.20 11.58
CA GLY A 250 9.51 -12.08 10.48
C GLY A 250 8.61 -10.86 10.74
N GLN A 251 8.62 -9.93 9.79
CA GLN A 251 7.85 -8.69 9.73
C GLN A 251 6.71 -8.60 10.76
N ALA A 252 6.69 -7.53 11.56
CA ALA A 252 5.61 -7.18 12.50
C ALA A 252 4.21 -7.01 11.85
N SER A 253 4.05 -7.33 10.56
CA SER A 253 2.75 -7.48 9.90
C SER A 253 1.92 -8.63 10.45
N VAL A 254 2.51 -9.67 11.03
CA VAL A 254 1.73 -10.85 11.46
C VAL A 254 1.11 -10.68 12.85
N GLU A 255 1.62 -9.79 13.71
CA GLU A 255 0.92 -9.47 14.98
C GLU A 255 -0.33 -8.61 14.76
N ARG A 256 -0.47 -7.96 13.60
CA ARG A 256 -1.73 -7.33 13.19
C ARG A 256 -2.82 -8.35 12.84
N GLY A 257 -2.46 -9.59 12.54
CA GLY A 257 -3.40 -10.69 12.28
C GLY A 257 -4.00 -11.34 13.53
N PHE A 258 -3.55 -10.94 14.73
CA PHE A 258 -4.09 -11.45 16.01
C PHE A 258 -5.00 -10.45 16.73
N SER A 259 -5.17 -9.24 16.17
CA SER A 259 -6.29 -8.38 16.56
C SER A 259 -7.53 -8.91 15.85
N VAL A 260 -8.48 -9.46 16.59
CA VAL A 260 -9.83 -9.76 16.10
C VAL A 260 -10.54 -8.43 15.80
N ASN A 261 -10.10 -7.74 14.75
CA ASN A 261 -10.89 -6.75 14.03
C ASN A 261 -11.42 -7.45 12.79
N LYS A 262 -12.73 -7.44 12.65
CA LYS A 262 -13.53 -8.21 11.70
C LYS A 262 -13.37 -7.79 10.22
N GLU A 263 -12.27 -7.12 9.86
CA GLU A 263 -12.13 -6.43 8.56
C GLU A 263 -10.70 -6.48 7.95
N VAL A 264 -9.84 -7.42 8.35
CA VAL A 264 -8.62 -7.71 7.57
C VAL A 264 -8.82 -9.01 6.80
N GLU A 265 -9.64 -8.93 5.78
CA GLU A 265 -9.81 -9.98 4.78
C GLU A 265 -8.61 -9.90 3.81
N THR A 266 -7.50 -10.56 4.18
CA THR A 266 -6.51 -11.24 3.32
C THR A 266 -5.24 -11.53 4.11
N THR A 267 -5.30 -12.56 4.94
CA THR A 267 -4.10 -13.19 5.49
C THR A 267 -3.41 -13.96 4.37
N ASN A 268 -2.44 -13.34 3.69
CA ASN A 268 -1.60 -13.98 2.66
C ASN A 268 -0.56 -14.95 3.28
N ILE A 269 -0.94 -15.67 4.34
CA ILE A 269 -0.10 -16.60 5.08
C ILE A 269 -0.71 -17.99 4.90
N MET A 270 0.05 -18.89 4.27
CA MET A 270 -0.36 -20.29 4.13
C MET A 270 -0.48 -20.96 5.50
N GLY A 271 -1.40 -21.93 5.64
CA GLY A 271 -1.65 -22.63 6.91
C GLY A 271 -0.38 -23.22 7.54
N ASP A 272 0.51 -23.79 6.72
CA ASP A 272 1.78 -24.36 7.18
C ASP A 272 2.69 -23.32 7.84
N THR A 273 2.68 -22.08 7.33
CA THR A 273 3.45 -20.97 7.91
C THR A 273 2.88 -20.55 9.27
N VAL A 274 1.56 -20.66 9.46
CA VAL A 274 0.92 -20.40 10.76
C VAL A 274 1.35 -21.45 11.78
N VAL A 275 1.28 -22.73 11.40
CA VAL A 275 1.70 -23.86 12.26
C VAL A 275 3.17 -23.73 12.64
N ALA A 276 4.05 -23.47 11.68
CA ALA A 276 5.49 -23.29 11.93
C ALA A 276 5.76 -22.15 12.91
N ARG A 277 5.04 -21.02 12.77
CA ARG A 277 5.18 -19.89 13.68
C ARG A 277 4.67 -20.21 15.09
N TRP A 278 3.55 -20.92 15.20
CA TRP A 278 3.02 -21.34 16.50
C TRP A 278 4.01 -22.22 17.25
N LEU A 279 4.61 -23.21 16.59
CA LEU A 279 5.63 -24.06 17.22
C LEU A 279 6.81 -23.26 17.77
N VAL A 280 7.27 -22.23 17.04
CA VAL A 280 8.34 -21.34 17.50
C VAL A 280 7.89 -20.53 18.71
N CYS A 281 6.70 -19.92 18.65
CA CYS A 281 6.18 -19.11 19.74
C CYS A 281 5.95 -19.94 21.01
N ASP A 282 5.39 -21.15 20.88
CA ASP A 282 5.12 -22.06 21.98
C ASP A 282 6.43 -22.51 22.66
N TYR A 283 7.43 -22.89 21.86
CA TYR A 283 8.74 -23.28 22.38
C TYR A 283 9.46 -22.12 23.11
N VAL A 284 9.33 -20.89 22.59
CA VAL A 284 9.85 -19.68 23.24
C VAL A 284 9.13 -19.39 24.56
N ALA A 285 7.80 -19.54 24.58
CA ALA A 285 6.99 -19.33 25.77
C ALA A 285 7.34 -20.34 26.87
N LEU A 286 7.48 -21.61 26.51
CA LEU A 286 7.89 -22.70 27.41
C LEU A 286 9.18 -22.39 28.16
N HIS A 287 10.16 -21.77 27.48
CA HIS A 287 11.45 -21.42 28.07
C HIS A 287 11.45 -20.07 28.80
N GLY A 288 10.30 -19.38 28.88
CA GLY A 288 10.18 -18.11 29.58
C GLY A 288 10.81 -16.93 28.81
N GLY A 289 10.84 -17.02 27.47
CA GLY A 289 11.28 -15.97 26.57
C GLY A 289 12.50 -16.35 25.72
N VAL A 290 12.70 -15.60 24.63
CA VAL A 290 13.72 -15.89 23.60
C VAL A 290 15.13 -15.98 24.17
N THR A 291 15.44 -15.19 25.20
CA THR A 291 16.77 -15.14 25.83
C THR A 291 17.10 -16.35 26.69
N LYS A 292 16.12 -17.18 27.02
CA LYS A 292 16.25 -18.37 27.87
C LYS A 292 16.17 -19.68 27.09
N VAL A 293 15.95 -19.60 25.77
CA VAL A 293 15.92 -20.77 24.89
C VAL A 293 17.33 -21.37 24.79
N PRO A 294 17.52 -22.67 25.11
CA PRO A 294 18.83 -23.31 25.05
C PRO A 294 19.29 -23.48 23.59
N LEU A 295 20.53 -23.08 23.32
CA LEU A 295 21.18 -23.27 22.01
C LEU A 295 21.83 -24.66 21.95
N THR A 296 21.03 -25.69 21.70
CA THR A 296 21.52 -27.08 21.58
C THR A 296 22.28 -27.30 20.27
N LYS A 297 23.13 -28.33 20.22
CA LYS A 297 23.90 -28.67 19.00
C LYS A 297 22.97 -29.07 17.85
N GLU A 298 21.87 -29.72 18.17
CA GLU A 298 20.83 -30.14 17.24
C GLU A 298 20.11 -28.93 16.61
N LEU A 299 19.81 -27.90 17.42
CA LEU A 299 19.21 -26.67 16.94
C LEU A 299 20.15 -25.93 15.97
N LEU A 300 21.43 -25.84 16.32
CA LEU A 300 22.44 -25.21 15.46
C LEU A 300 22.59 -25.95 14.12
N LYS A 301 22.68 -27.28 14.15
CA LYS A 301 22.72 -28.12 12.93
C LYS A 301 21.45 -27.99 12.09
N SER A 302 20.29 -27.89 12.72
CA SER A 302 19.01 -27.67 12.04
C SER A 302 18.99 -26.33 11.28
N VAL A 303 19.49 -25.26 11.91
CA VAL A 303 19.56 -23.92 11.30
C VAL A 303 20.54 -23.90 10.13
N GLU A 304 21.68 -24.56 10.24
CA GLU A 304 22.67 -24.67 9.17
C GLU A 304 22.07 -25.29 7.89
N ALA A 305 21.25 -26.33 8.04
CA ALA A 305 20.57 -27.00 6.93
C ALA A 305 19.26 -26.30 6.46
N ALA A 306 18.84 -25.20 7.10
CA ALA A 306 17.55 -24.56 6.80
C ALA A 306 17.48 -23.98 5.38
N ARG A 307 18.59 -23.42 4.88
CA ARG A 307 18.65 -22.86 3.53
C ARG A 307 18.47 -23.93 2.47
N THR A 308 19.11 -25.08 2.63
CA THR A 308 19.00 -26.22 1.71
C THR A 308 17.56 -26.72 1.65
N ARG A 309 16.93 -26.97 2.81
CA ARG A 309 15.52 -27.38 2.87
C ARG A 309 14.57 -26.40 2.18
N TYR A 310 14.84 -25.10 2.30
CA TYR A 310 14.04 -24.08 1.63
C TYR A 310 14.21 -24.11 0.10
N CYS A 311 15.44 -24.31 -0.39
CA CYS A 311 15.70 -24.48 -1.82
C CYS A 311 14.99 -25.73 -2.39
N ASP A 312 15.00 -26.83 -1.65
CA ASP A 312 14.33 -28.08 -2.04
C ASP A 312 12.81 -27.87 -2.12
N TYR A 313 12.22 -27.26 -1.10
CA TYR A 313 10.79 -26.89 -1.08
C TYR A 313 10.40 -26.02 -2.29
N LEU A 314 11.19 -25.00 -2.61
CA LEU A 314 10.91 -24.14 -3.78
C LEU A 314 10.96 -24.92 -5.10
N THR A 315 11.83 -25.92 -5.18
CA THR A 315 11.96 -26.78 -6.38
C THR A 315 10.74 -27.68 -6.53
N GLU A 316 10.26 -28.27 -5.43
CA GLU A 316 9.03 -29.07 -5.42
C GLU A 316 7.80 -28.24 -5.77
N GLU A 317 7.67 -27.02 -5.22
CA GLU A 317 6.55 -26.12 -5.51
C GLU A 317 6.52 -25.69 -6.97
N ARG A 318 7.67 -25.45 -7.61
CA ARG A 318 7.75 -25.21 -9.05
C ARG A 318 7.23 -26.40 -9.84
N ARG A 319 7.68 -27.61 -9.48
CA ARG A 319 7.24 -28.86 -10.14
C ARG A 319 5.73 -29.09 -10.00
N LYS A 320 5.15 -28.82 -8.83
CA LYS A 320 3.70 -28.89 -8.62
C LYS A 320 2.94 -27.91 -9.50
N LYS A 321 3.38 -26.65 -9.57
CA LYS A 321 2.75 -25.64 -10.44
C LYS A 321 2.81 -26.00 -11.91
N GLU A 322 3.93 -26.54 -12.37
CA GLU A 322 4.07 -27.01 -13.75
C GLU A 322 3.11 -28.18 -14.05
N PHE A 323 3.00 -29.14 -13.13
CA PHE A 323 2.06 -30.25 -13.24
C PHE A 323 0.60 -29.77 -13.26
N GLU A 324 0.22 -28.88 -12.34
CA GLU A 324 -1.11 -28.28 -12.30
C GLU A 324 -1.43 -27.47 -13.56
N ALA A 325 -0.47 -26.72 -14.09
CA ALA A 325 -0.65 -25.96 -15.33
C ALA A 325 -0.87 -26.89 -16.53
N LYS A 326 -0.12 -27.99 -16.63
CA LYS A 326 -0.34 -29.02 -17.65
C LYS A 326 -1.72 -29.66 -17.51
N ALA A 327 -2.11 -30.05 -16.30
CA ALA A 327 -3.42 -30.64 -16.03
C ALA A 327 -4.59 -29.69 -16.38
N ARG A 328 -4.47 -28.39 -16.06
CA ARG A 328 -5.47 -27.38 -16.44
C ARG A 328 -5.58 -27.21 -17.95
N LYS A 329 -4.45 -27.15 -18.66
CA LYS A 329 -4.44 -27.05 -20.13
C LYS A 329 -5.09 -28.27 -20.78
N ARG A 330 -4.79 -29.47 -20.27
CA ARG A 330 -5.41 -30.71 -20.73
C ARG A 330 -6.93 -30.68 -20.52
N LYS A 331 -7.39 -30.33 -19.31
CA LYS A 331 -8.82 -30.24 -19.00
C LYS A 331 -9.54 -29.24 -19.91
N ALA A 332 -8.97 -28.05 -20.12
CA ALA A 332 -9.56 -27.05 -21.02
C ALA A 332 -9.68 -27.58 -22.47
N ALA A 333 -8.67 -28.29 -22.97
CA ALA A 333 -8.73 -28.90 -24.29
C ALA A 333 -9.74 -30.05 -24.38
N GLU A 334 -9.94 -30.82 -23.30
CA GLU A 334 -10.99 -31.84 -23.20
C GLU A 334 -12.40 -31.21 -23.24
N ASP A 335 -12.61 -30.13 -22.49
CA ASP A 335 -13.87 -29.37 -22.45
C ASP A 335 -14.21 -28.75 -23.84
N ASP A 336 -13.23 -28.12 -24.49
CA ASP A 336 -13.37 -27.55 -25.85
C ASP A 336 -13.77 -28.64 -26.88
N LEU A 337 -13.15 -29.82 -26.77
CA LEU A 337 -13.45 -30.95 -27.66
C LEU A 337 -14.88 -31.47 -27.46
N GLU A 338 -15.36 -31.48 -26.22
CA GLU A 338 -16.74 -31.84 -25.90
C GLU A 338 -17.74 -30.83 -26.50
N GLU A 339 -17.45 -29.53 -26.42
CA GLU A 339 -18.27 -28.48 -27.01
C GLU A 339 -18.36 -28.61 -28.54
N LEU A 340 -17.23 -28.84 -29.21
CA LEU A 340 -17.20 -29.06 -30.66
C LEU A 340 -18.03 -30.29 -31.07
N ARG A 341 -17.96 -31.38 -30.29
CA ARG A 341 -18.79 -32.59 -30.53
C ARG A 341 -20.28 -32.32 -30.35
N LYS A 342 -20.67 -31.52 -29.35
CA LYS A 342 -22.07 -31.08 -29.17
C LYS A 342 -22.54 -30.24 -30.36
N ARG A 343 -21.74 -29.27 -30.79
CA ARG A 343 -22.04 -28.41 -31.95
C ARG A 343 -22.20 -29.21 -33.23
N LYS A 344 -21.33 -30.20 -33.47
CA LYS A 344 -21.43 -31.15 -34.59
C LYS A 344 -22.79 -31.86 -34.57
N LYS A 345 -23.19 -32.39 -33.41
CA LYS A 345 -24.47 -33.09 -33.25
C LYS A 345 -25.66 -32.17 -33.59
N THR A 346 -25.68 -30.94 -33.07
CA THR A 346 -26.76 -29.98 -33.34
C THR A 346 -26.84 -29.61 -34.83
N ILE A 347 -25.71 -29.37 -35.50
CA ILE A 347 -25.70 -29.03 -36.93
C ILE A 347 -26.20 -30.20 -37.77
N LEU A 348 -25.85 -31.43 -37.38
CA LEU A 348 -26.34 -32.64 -38.05
C LEU A 348 -27.87 -32.76 -37.93
N GLU A 349 -28.42 -32.56 -36.73
CA GLU A 349 -29.87 -32.57 -36.48
C GLU A 349 -30.60 -31.50 -37.30
N VAL A 350 -30.08 -30.26 -37.33
CA VAL A 350 -30.64 -29.16 -38.13
C VAL A 350 -30.58 -29.48 -39.63
N SER A 351 -29.47 -30.05 -40.11
CA SER A 351 -29.31 -30.46 -41.51
C SER A 351 -30.32 -31.53 -41.93
N GLN A 352 -30.58 -32.50 -41.04
CA GLN A 352 -31.61 -33.52 -41.25
C GLN A 352 -33.02 -32.92 -41.23
N GLY A 353 -33.29 -31.97 -40.33
CA GLY A 353 -34.56 -31.23 -40.29
C GLY A 353 -34.83 -30.46 -41.59
N LEU A 354 -33.85 -29.70 -42.07
CA LEU A 354 -33.93 -28.97 -43.34
C LEU A 354 -34.16 -29.89 -44.54
N ALA A 355 -33.60 -31.11 -44.53
CA ALA A 355 -33.86 -32.11 -45.57
C ALA A 355 -35.33 -32.55 -45.57
N ARG A 356 -35.85 -32.94 -44.40
CA ARG A 356 -37.24 -33.38 -44.24
C ARG A 356 -38.24 -32.29 -44.63
N GLU A 357 -37.99 -31.04 -44.21
CA GLU A 357 -38.84 -29.91 -44.58
C GLU A 357 -38.78 -29.60 -46.08
N ALA A 358 -37.60 -29.69 -46.70
CA ALA A 358 -37.45 -29.46 -48.13
C ALA A 358 -38.19 -30.52 -48.95
N ASP A 359 -38.11 -31.79 -48.55
CA ASP A 359 -38.76 -32.90 -49.24
C ASP A 359 -40.27 -32.82 -49.07
N LYS A 360 -40.78 -32.55 -47.86
CA LYS A 360 -42.21 -32.28 -47.61
C LYS A 360 -42.73 -31.11 -48.46
N THR A 361 -41.98 -30.01 -48.55
CA THR A 361 -42.38 -28.84 -49.34
C THR A 361 -42.38 -29.15 -50.84
N ALA A 362 -41.50 -30.06 -51.30
CA ALA A 362 -41.49 -30.51 -52.69
C ALA A 362 -42.70 -31.40 -53.01
N GLU A 363 -43.03 -32.35 -52.14
CA GLU A 363 -44.24 -33.19 -52.26
C GLU A 363 -45.52 -32.34 -52.26
N GLU A 364 -45.61 -31.33 -51.39
CA GLU A 364 -46.74 -30.37 -51.38
C GLU A 364 -46.85 -29.57 -52.69
N ALA A 365 -45.73 -29.30 -53.35
CA ALA A 365 -45.72 -28.58 -54.62
C ALA A 365 -46.29 -29.43 -55.77
N GLU A 366 -46.06 -30.74 -55.77
CA GLU A 366 -46.60 -31.67 -56.80
C GLU A 366 -48.13 -31.69 -56.83
N ALA A 367 -48.79 -31.41 -55.69
CA ALA A 367 -50.24 -31.35 -55.56
C ALA A 367 -50.85 -29.97 -55.91
N LYS A 368 -50.05 -28.98 -56.33
CA LYS A 368 -50.48 -27.61 -56.65
C LYS A 368 -50.15 -27.26 -58.10
N SER A 369 -50.78 -26.20 -58.62
CA SER A 369 -50.60 -25.76 -60.01
C SER A 369 -50.37 -24.26 -60.12
N GLY A 370 -49.70 -23.81 -61.18
CA GLY A 370 -49.46 -22.39 -61.46
C GLY A 370 -48.50 -21.72 -60.47
N THR A 371 -48.80 -20.49 -60.06
CA THR A 371 -47.92 -19.66 -59.23
C THR A 371 -47.60 -20.27 -57.86
N LYS A 372 -48.57 -20.92 -57.21
CA LYS A 372 -48.38 -21.55 -55.89
C LYS A 372 -47.41 -22.74 -55.92
N MET A 373 -47.37 -23.50 -57.02
CA MET A 373 -46.39 -24.57 -57.21
C MET A 373 -44.97 -23.99 -57.32
N ALA A 374 -44.80 -22.93 -58.11
CA ALA A 374 -43.51 -22.27 -58.30
C ALA A 374 -42.96 -21.68 -56.97
N GLU A 375 -43.82 -21.10 -56.13
CA GLU A 375 -43.46 -20.59 -54.80
C GLU A 375 -42.95 -21.70 -53.86
N LEU A 376 -43.65 -22.85 -53.81
CA LEU A 376 -43.25 -23.99 -52.98
C LEU A 376 -41.94 -24.63 -53.44
N ILE A 377 -41.73 -24.76 -54.76
CA ILE A 377 -40.45 -25.22 -55.33
C ILE A 377 -39.32 -24.26 -54.96
N SER A 378 -39.55 -22.95 -55.06
CA SER A 378 -38.57 -21.93 -54.65
C SER A 378 -38.21 -22.07 -53.17
N LYS A 379 -39.21 -22.27 -52.30
CA LYS A 379 -39.01 -22.49 -50.86
C LYS A 379 -38.23 -23.78 -50.58
N SER A 380 -38.55 -24.89 -51.23
CA SER A 380 -37.81 -26.16 -51.11
C SER A 380 -36.34 -26.00 -51.54
N ASN A 381 -36.09 -25.28 -52.64
CA ASN A 381 -34.73 -24.99 -53.11
C ASN A 381 -33.93 -24.13 -52.13
N ILE A 382 -34.56 -23.15 -51.47
CA ILE A 382 -33.93 -22.36 -50.40
C ILE A 382 -33.52 -23.26 -49.22
N LEU A 383 -34.40 -24.16 -48.78
CA LEU A 383 -34.11 -25.12 -47.70
C LEU A 383 -32.96 -26.07 -48.07
N ARG A 384 -32.94 -26.58 -49.31
CA ARG A 384 -31.83 -27.41 -49.84
C ARG A 384 -30.51 -26.65 -49.90
N LYS A 385 -30.54 -25.36 -50.25
CA LYS A 385 -29.36 -24.47 -50.20
C LYS A 385 -28.90 -24.24 -48.76
N GLY A 386 -29.82 -24.07 -47.82
CA GLY A 386 -29.53 -23.99 -46.39
C GLY A 386 -28.86 -25.25 -45.84
N ARG A 387 -29.36 -26.43 -46.23
CA ARG A 387 -28.76 -27.73 -45.89
C ARG A 387 -27.31 -27.84 -46.41
N LYS A 388 -27.06 -27.46 -47.66
CA LYS A 388 -25.69 -27.45 -48.22
C LYS A 388 -24.73 -26.56 -47.42
N LYS A 389 -25.18 -25.39 -46.97
CA LYS A 389 -24.38 -24.52 -46.08
C LYS A 389 -24.08 -25.20 -44.74
N LYS A 390 -25.06 -25.88 -44.13
CA LYS A 390 -24.86 -26.63 -42.88
C LYS A 390 -23.90 -27.81 -43.02
N PHE A 391 -23.89 -28.50 -44.16
CA PHE A 391 -22.87 -29.52 -44.45
C PHE A 391 -21.45 -28.94 -44.58
N ALA A 392 -21.30 -27.77 -45.21
CA ALA A 392 -20.00 -27.09 -45.26
C ALA A 392 -19.53 -26.66 -43.86
N GLU A 393 -20.43 -26.17 -43.00
CA GLU A 393 -20.12 -25.88 -41.59
C GLU A 393 -19.70 -27.16 -40.82
N LEU A 394 -20.32 -28.30 -41.10
CA LEU A 394 -20.02 -29.58 -40.45
C LEU A 394 -18.63 -30.09 -40.81
N GLU A 395 -18.22 -29.96 -42.07
CA GLU A 395 -16.88 -30.36 -42.52
C GLU A 395 -15.77 -29.55 -41.83
N ILE A 396 -16.02 -28.26 -41.58
CA ILE A 396 -15.09 -27.39 -40.83
C ILE A 396 -14.96 -27.88 -39.39
N ILE A 397 -16.08 -28.14 -38.72
CA ILE A 397 -16.08 -28.62 -37.32
C ILE A 397 -15.44 -29.99 -37.19
N GLU A 398 -15.59 -30.89 -38.17
CA GLU A 398 -14.92 -32.18 -38.16
C GLU A 398 -13.39 -32.04 -38.20
N LYS A 399 -12.88 -31.12 -39.04
CA LYS A 399 -11.45 -30.79 -39.08
C LYS A 399 -10.96 -30.18 -37.76
N GLU A 400 -11.76 -29.32 -37.13
CA GLU A 400 -11.45 -28.74 -35.81
C GLU A 400 -11.39 -29.79 -34.71
N ILE A 401 -12.34 -30.74 -34.68
CA ILE A 401 -12.35 -31.87 -33.73
C ILE A 401 -11.12 -32.74 -33.91
N GLU A 402 -10.73 -33.04 -35.15
CA GLU A 402 -9.56 -33.86 -35.44
C GLU A 402 -8.26 -33.16 -35.01
N ALA A 403 -8.12 -31.87 -35.33
CA ALA A 403 -6.99 -31.05 -34.94
C ALA A 403 -6.86 -30.95 -33.41
N LYS A 404 -7.97 -30.69 -32.70
CA LYS A 404 -8.00 -30.61 -31.24
C LYS A 404 -7.73 -31.97 -30.58
N GLY A 405 -8.24 -33.06 -31.15
CA GLY A 405 -7.92 -34.42 -30.70
C GLY A 405 -6.44 -34.76 -30.87
N ALA A 406 -5.79 -34.27 -31.93
CA ALA A 406 -4.35 -34.44 -32.13
C ALA A 406 -3.51 -33.57 -31.18
N GLU A 407 -3.97 -32.35 -30.87
CA GLU A 407 -3.35 -31.47 -29.86
C GLU A 407 -3.39 -32.12 -28.47
N LEU A 408 -4.53 -32.71 -28.08
CA LEU A 408 -4.69 -33.38 -26.79
C LEU A 408 -3.73 -34.57 -26.62
N ARG A 409 -3.49 -35.34 -27.69
CA ARG A 409 -2.51 -36.45 -27.69
C ARG A 409 -1.06 -36.00 -27.50
N LYS A 410 -0.74 -34.72 -27.76
CA LYS A 410 0.61 -34.16 -27.58
C LYS A 410 0.85 -33.57 -26.19
N ILE A 411 -0.18 -33.48 -25.35
CA ILE A 411 -0.12 -32.89 -24.00
C ILE A 411 0.32 -33.93 -22.94
N GLU A 412 0.77 -35.13 -23.34
CA GLU A 412 1.33 -36.15 -22.43
C GLU A 412 2.43 -35.63 -21.48
#